data_AF-A0A125PHK3-F1
#
_entry.id   AF-A0A125PHK3-F1
#
_cell.length_a   1.000
_cell.length_b   1.000
_cell.length_c   1.000
_cell.angle_alpha   90.00
_cell.angle_beta   90.00
_cell.angle_gamma   90.00
#
_symmetry.space_group_name_H-M   'P 1'
#
loop_
_entity.id
_entity.type
_entity.pdbx_description
1 polymer ?
#
loop_
_entity_poly.entity_id
_entity_poly.type
_entity_poly.pdbx_seq_one_letter_code
_entity_poly.pdbx_strand_id
1 'polypeptide(L)' 'PSDAQLVAARSITNLSDVSYPENAKSPEAGLNVNAEPGKYRYDRDFLLQFMAVCTAKPDSLPNLADIGM' A
#
# COMPACT_ATOMS: atom_id res chain seq x y z
N PRO A 1 -8.10 -3.56 -7.47
CA PRO A 1 -7.20 -3.29 -8.62
C PRO A 1 -6.93 -4.60 -9.36
N SER A 2 -6.68 -4.54 -10.67
CA SER A 2 -6.22 -5.70 -11.44
C SER A 2 -4.69 -5.84 -11.38
N ASP A 3 -4.19 -7.05 -11.63
CA ASP A 3 -2.74 -7.31 -11.68
C ASP A 3 -2.04 -6.48 -12.74
N ALA A 4 -2.66 -6.27 -13.91
CA ALA A 4 -2.13 -5.39 -14.95
C ALA A 4 -1.93 -3.94 -14.46
N GLN A 5 -2.85 -3.43 -13.62
CA GLN A 5 -2.71 -2.11 -13.01
C GLN A 5 -1.58 -2.07 -11.97
N LEU A 6 -1.42 -3.14 -11.19
CA LEU A 6 -0.33 -3.25 -10.22
C LEU A 6 1.04 -3.32 -10.91
N VAL A 7 1.15 -4.06 -12.01
CA VAL A 7 2.39 -4.18 -12.81
C VAL A 7 2.77 -2.85 -13.47
N ALA A 8 1.79 -2.08 -13.95
CA ALA A 8 2.03 -0.78 -14.56
C ALA A 8 2.29 0.36 -13.53
N ALA A 9 1.98 0.12 -12.25
CA ALA A 9 2.15 1.12 -11.20
C ALA A 9 3.63 1.37 -10.90
N ARG A 10 3.93 2.56 -10.37
CA ARG A 10 5.28 2.95 -9.93
C ARG A 10 5.33 2.94 -8.41
N SER A 11 6.45 2.46 -7.87
CA SER A 11 6.72 2.55 -6.43
C SER A 11 6.71 4.01 -5.97
N ILE A 12 6.10 4.26 -4.81
CA ILE A 12 6.08 5.58 -4.18
C ILE A 12 7.46 5.86 -3.59
N THR A 13 8.11 6.92 -4.06
CA THR A 13 9.43 7.38 -3.57
C THR A 13 9.35 8.66 -2.74
N ASN A 14 8.19 9.32 -2.71
CA ASN A 14 7.89 10.46 -1.86
C ASN A 14 6.39 10.46 -1.55
N LEU A 15 6.02 10.50 -0.26
CA LEU A 15 4.61 10.52 0.15
C LEU A 15 3.90 11.82 -0.26
N SER A 16 4.63 12.92 -0.42
CA SER A 16 4.05 14.22 -0.81
C SER A 16 3.57 14.24 -2.26
N ASP A 17 4.05 13.32 -3.10
CA ASP A 17 3.67 13.21 -4.52
C ASP A 17 2.37 12.40 -4.69
N VAL A 18 1.83 11.83 -3.61
CA VAL A 18 0.64 10.98 -3.65
C VAL A 18 -0.56 11.76 -3.13
N SER A 19 -1.56 11.92 -4.00
CA SER A 19 -2.84 12.51 -3.62
C SER A 19 -3.83 11.40 -3.25
N TYR A 20 -4.51 11.59 -2.13
CA TYR A 20 -5.57 10.71 -1.66
C TYR A 20 -6.94 11.36 -1.91
N PRO A 21 -7.94 10.59 -2.36
CA PRO A 21 -9.30 11.10 -2.56
C PRO A 21 -9.95 11.46 -1.22
N GLU A 22 -11.00 12.29 -1.23
CA GLU A 22 -11.68 12.79 -0.01
C GLU A 22 -12.17 11.69 0.94
N ASN A 23 -12.51 10.52 0.40
CA ASN A 23 -13.01 9.38 1.16
C ASN A 23 -11.91 8.46 1.71
N ALA A 24 -10.64 8.81 1.54
CA ALA A 24 -9.50 8.06 2.04
C ALA A 24 -8.57 8.95 2.88
N LYS A 25 -8.07 8.40 3.98
CA LYS A 25 -7.06 9.05 4.80
C LYS A 25 -5.68 8.90 4.18
N SER A 26 -4.89 9.95 4.20
CA SER A 26 -3.45 9.92 3.93
C SER A 26 -2.69 9.23 5.08
N PRO A 27 -1.44 8.78 4.86
CA PRO A 27 -0.58 8.26 5.93
C PRO A 27 -0.35 9.29 7.03
N GLU A 28 -0.21 8.84 8.28
CA GLU A 28 0.13 9.72 9.38
C GLU A 28 1.55 10.29 9.23
N ALA A 29 1.64 11.62 9.07
CA ALA A 29 2.89 12.31 8.79
C ALA A 29 3.94 12.14 9.90
N GLY A 30 3.50 12.07 11.16
CA GLY A 30 4.39 11.90 12.33
C GLY A 30 5.21 10.60 12.30
N LEU A 31 4.72 9.56 11.63
CA LEU A 31 5.44 8.28 11.50
C LEU A 31 6.60 8.34 10.50
N ASN A 32 6.67 9.38 9.67
CA ASN A 32 7.55 9.46 8.51
C ASN A 32 8.43 10.72 8.45
N VAL A 33 8.56 11.49 9.54
CA VAL A 33 9.31 12.77 9.58
C VAL A 33 10.74 12.65 9.04
N ASN A 34 11.41 11.52 9.29
CA ASN A 34 12.77 11.22 8.81
C ASN A 34 12.82 9.89 8.04
N ALA A 35 11.74 9.54 7.35
CA ALA A 35 11.70 8.31 6.56
C ALA A 35 12.62 8.44 5.33
N GLU A 36 13.42 7.41 5.08
CA GLU A 36 14.16 7.30 3.83
C GLU A 36 13.19 7.14 2.65
N PRO A 37 13.50 7.68 1.46
CA PRO A 37 12.70 7.49 0.27
C PRO A 37 12.35 6.01 0.02
N GLY A 38 11.06 5.72 -0.16
CA GLY A 38 10.55 4.35 -0.35
C GLY A 38 10.50 3.48 0.91
N LYS A 39 10.86 3.99 2.09
CA LYS A 39 10.76 3.28 3.38
C LYS A 39 9.80 3.99 4.32
N TYR A 40 8.51 3.76 4.12
CA TYR A 40 7.45 4.43 4.87
C TYR A 40 6.80 3.54 5.92
N ARG A 41 6.44 4.16 7.04
CA ARG A 41 5.66 3.58 8.12
C ARG A 41 4.19 3.98 7.95
N TYR A 42 3.31 3.01 8.10
CA TYR A 42 1.87 3.22 8.01
C TYR A 42 1.21 2.73 9.28
N ASP A 43 0.27 3.51 9.81
CA ASP A 43 -0.57 3.04 10.91
C ASP A 43 -1.57 1.99 10.43
N ARG A 44 -2.17 1.30 11.40
CA ARG A 44 -3.12 0.22 11.16
C ARG A 44 -4.37 0.70 10.41
N ASP A 45 -4.92 1.85 10.78
CA ASP A 45 -6.19 2.32 10.25
C ASP A 45 -6.05 2.73 8.78
N PHE A 46 -4.93 3.35 8.43
CA PHE A 46 -4.55 3.63 7.03
C PHE A 46 -4.50 2.34 6.21
N LEU A 47 -3.79 1.31 6.69
CA LEU A 47 -3.61 0.04 5.98
C LEU A 47 -4.94 -0.70 5.78
N LEU A 48 -5.84 -0.64 6.77
CA LEU A 48 -7.13 -1.33 6.68
C LEU A 48 -8.09 -0.74 5.64
N GLN A 49 -7.89 0.51 5.19
CA GLN A 49 -8.68 1.08 4.10
C GLN A 49 -8.58 0.25 2.81
N PHE A 50 -7.44 -0.44 2.61
CA PHE A 50 -7.21 -1.27 1.43
C PHE A 50 -7.94 -2.62 1.48
N MET A 51 -8.45 -3.05 2.64
CA MET A 51 -9.14 -4.34 2.77
C MET A 51 -10.38 -4.44 1.86
N ALA A 52 -11.11 -3.33 1.69
CA ALA A 52 -12.27 -3.27 0.81
C ALA A 52 -11.91 -2.90 -0.65
N VAL A 53 -10.67 -2.52 -0.94
CA VAL A 53 -10.21 -2.02 -2.25
C VAL A 53 -9.40 -3.09 -3.00
N CYS A 54 -8.49 -3.77 -2.30
CA CYS A 54 -7.60 -4.81 -2.83
C CYS A 54 -8.18 -6.20 -2.56
N THR A 55 -9.30 -6.50 -3.20
CA THR A 55 -10.05 -7.76 -2.97
C THR A 55 -9.74 -8.87 -3.97
N ALA A 56 -9.12 -8.54 -5.11
CA ALA A 56 -8.70 -9.52 -6.10
C ALA A 56 -7.53 -10.36 -5.58
N LYS A 57 -7.56 -11.67 -5.85
CA LYS A 57 -6.44 -12.58 -5.58
C LYS A 57 -5.32 -12.27 -6.58
N PRO A 58 -4.09 -11.94 -6.14
CA PRO A 58 -2.96 -11.75 -7.03
C PRO A 58 -2.57 -13.06 -7.72
N ASP A 59 -2.18 -13.00 -8.99
CA ASP A 59 -1.70 -14.16 -9.75
C ASP A 59 -0.39 -14.69 -9.19
N SER A 60 0.43 -13.79 -8.61
CA SER A 60 1.72 -14.12 -8.01
C SER A 60 1.63 -14.52 -6.53
N LEU A 61 0.43 -14.73 -5.97
CA LEU A 61 0.28 -15.13 -4.57
C LEU A 61 0.79 -16.58 -4.40
N PRO A 62 1.88 -16.82 -3.66
CA PRO A 62 2.37 -18.17 -3.40
C PRO A 62 1.35 -18.96 -2.57
N ASN A 63 1.45 -20.30 -2.56
CA ASN A 63 0.59 -21.08 -1.67
C ASN A 63 0.91 -20.72 -0.22
N LEU A 64 -0.12 -20.66 0.63
CA LEU A 64 0.02 -20.30 2.04
C LEU A 64 1.02 -21.22 2.77
N ALA A 65 0.96 -22.52 2.45
CA ALA A 65 1.90 -23.52 2.96
C ALA A 65 3.37 -23.18 2.64
N ASP A 66 3.64 -22.55 1.48
CA ASP A 66 5.01 -22.21 1.05
C ASP A 66 5.56 -20.99 1.79
N ILE A 67 4.69 -20.19 2.42
CA ILE A 67 5.04 -18.96 3.18
C ILE A 67 4.83 -19.10 4.69
N GLY A 68 4.63 -20.33 5.19
CA GLY A 68 4.49 -20.62 6.61
C GLY A 68 3.18 -20.14 7.24
N MET A 69 2.11 -20.08 6.44
CA MET A 69 0.74 -19.78 6.90
C MET A 69 -0.20 -20.97 6.72
#